data_AF-A0A9P8F2C8-F1
#
_entry.id   AF-A0A9P8F2C8-F1
#
_cell.length_a   1.000
_cell.length_b   1.000
_cell.length_c   1.000
_cell.angle_alpha   90.00
_cell.angle_beta   90.00
_cell.angle_gamma   90.00
#
_symmetry.space_group_name_H-M   'P 1'
#
loop_
_entity.id
_entity.type
_entity.pdbx_description
1 polymer ?
#
loop_
_entity_poly.entity_id
_entity_poly.type
_entity_poly.pdbx_seq_one_letter_code
_entity_poly.pdbx_strand_id
1 'polypeptide(L)'
;MSVDTDPLELLEVVERVYPSLSVEAKSELRLSIDSLSKRLETPWETTKRIVWQEPCIKACIYTLIDLGVFQTWTDAGAEVQSPEDLCRDTNCDPLLLDRLLHNLAANNLLINHGPGKYAMTEFAKSLAKPDQKAAYCYSRKIQSRMLDQLPSYLRERKYSLTSPTSRSTAFSQAFRTDDTFFVYLSKHP
;
A
#
# COMPACT_ATOMS: atom_id res chain seq x y z
N MET A 1 -39.64 17.28 4.62
CA MET A 1 -38.95 17.38 3.32
C MET A 1 -37.51 16.95 3.57
N SER A 2 -37.12 15.73 3.20
CA SER A 2 -35.70 15.36 3.23
C SER A 2 -35.02 16.12 2.11
N VAL A 3 -34.04 16.96 2.45
CA VAL A 3 -33.12 17.50 1.46
C VAL A 3 -32.16 16.36 1.16
N ASP A 4 -32.43 15.61 0.10
CA ASP A 4 -31.43 14.72 -0.51
C ASP A 4 -30.32 15.64 -1.05
N THR A 5 -29.34 15.91 -0.19
CA THR A 5 -28.13 16.64 -0.59
C THR A 5 -27.27 15.65 -1.34
N ASP A 6 -26.91 15.96 -2.59
CA ASP A 6 -26.04 15.11 -3.39
C ASP A 6 -24.68 15.01 -2.67
N PRO A 7 -24.20 13.80 -2.30
CA PRO A 7 -22.88 13.63 -1.69
C PRO A 7 -21.74 14.22 -2.51
N LEU A 8 -21.91 14.40 -3.82
CA LEU A 8 -20.93 15.02 -4.70
C LEU A 8 -20.71 16.52 -4.42
N GLU A 9 -21.70 17.24 -3.89
CA GLU A 9 -21.55 18.65 -3.53
C GLU A 9 -20.44 18.85 -2.48
N LEU A 10 -20.32 17.92 -1.53
CA LEU A 10 -19.27 17.96 -0.51
C LEU A 10 -17.88 17.78 -1.13
N LEU A 11 -17.77 16.92 -2.14
CA LEU A 11 -16.51 16.69 -2.85
C LEU A 11 -16.08 17.94 -3.62
N GLU A 12 -17.00 18.57 -4.35
CA GLU A 12 -16.73 19.81 -5.07
C GLU A 12 -16.26 20.95 -4.15
N VAL A 13 -16.88 21.06 -2.97
CA VAL A 13 -16.45 22.04 -1.96
C VAL A 13 -15.02 21.76 -1.51
N VAL A 14 -14.68 20.50 -1.20
CA VAL A 14 -13.34 20.10 -0.78
C VAL A 14 -12.32 20.39 -1.88
N GLU A 15 -12.59 19.99 -3.13
CA GLU A 15 -11.69 20.22 -4.26
C GLU A 15 -11.45 21.71 -4.53
N ARG A 16 -12.48 22.54 -4.35
CA ARG A 16 -12.38 23.99 -4.52
C ARG A 16 -11.54 24.65 -3.43
N VAL A 17 -11.68 24.25 -2.16
CA VAL A 17 -10.96 24.90 -1.05
C VAL A 17 -9.56 24.32 -0.86
N TYR A 18 -9.34 23.04 -1.18
CA TYR A 18 -8.09 22.35 -0.87
C TYR A 18 -6.84 23.08 -1.35
N PRO A 19 -6.76 23.62 -2.60
CA PRO A 19 -5.56 24.29 -3.09
C PRO A 19 -5.15 25.52 -2.26
N SER A 20 -6.12 26.28 -1.73
CA SER A 20 -5.90 27.55 -1.03
C SER A 20 -5.61 27.39 0.47
N LEU A 21 -5.75 26.18 1.02
CA LEU A 21 -5.45 25.88 2.42
C LEU A 21 -3.94 25.93 2.72
N SER A 22 -3.59 26.30 3.95
CA SER A 22 -2.24 26.16 4.49
C SER A 22 -1.81 24.69 4.56
N VAL A 23 -0.51 24.43 4.74
CA VAL A 23 0.01 23.06 4.86
C VAL A 23 -0.61 22.32 6.05
N GLU A 24 -0.74 23.01 7.18
CA GLU A 24 -1.34 22.49 8.41
C GLU A 24 -2.81 22.15 8.19
N ALA A 25 -3.57 23.08 7.58
CA ALA A 25 -4.99 22.86 7.27
C ALA A 25 -5.21 21.74 6.26
N LYS A 26 -4.33 21.59 5.26
CA LYS A 26 -4.35 20.44 4.32
C LYS A 26 -4.14 19.12 5.06
N SER A 27 -3.21 19.09 6.01
CA SER A 27 -2.96 17.90 6.82
C SER A 27 -4.16 17.55 7.70
N GLU A 28 -4.72 18.53 8.39
CA GLU A 28 -5.91 18.36 9.23
C GLU A 28 -7.13 17.89 8.43
N LEU A 29 -7.38 18.49 7.27
CA LEU A 29 -8.46 18.10 6.38
C LEU A 29 -8.30 16.64 5.92
N ARG A 30 -7.08 16.24 5.52
CA ARG A 30 -6.79 14.86 5.12
C ARG A 30 -7.06 13.86 6.24
N LEU A 31 -6.60 14.15 7.46
CA LEU A 31 -6.84 13.30 8.63
C LEU A 31 -8.34 13.22 8.98
N SER A 32 -9.05 14.34 8.85
CA SER A 32 -10.49 14.41 9.11
C SER A 32 -11.30 13.61 8.09
N ILE A 33 -10.95 13.69 6.81
CA ILE A 33 -11.58 12.90 5.73
C ILE A 33 -11.30 11.41 5.93
N ASP A 34 -10.06 11.01 6.26
CA ASP A 34 -9.73 9.61 6.55
C ASP A 34 -10.52 9.07 7.75
N SER A 35 -10.62 9.84 8.82
CA SER A 35 -11.44 9.50 9.99
C SER A 35 -12.93 9.38 9.64
N LEU A 36 -13.46 10.32 8.85
CA LEU A 36 -14.84 10.26 8.37
C LEU A 36 -15.08 9.02 7.51
N SER A 37 -14.21 8.74 6.53
CA SER A 37 -14.31 7.58 5.65
C SER A 37 -14.41 6.28 6.45
N LYS A 38 -13.55 6.09 7.45
CA LYS A 38 -13.58 4.93 8.35
C LYS A 38 -14.86 4.83 9.19
N ARG A 39 -15.47 5.96 9.56
CA ARG A 39 -16.74 5.97 10.30
C ARG A 39 -17.96 5.65 9.43
N LEU A 40 -17.86 5.89 8.13
CA LEU A 40 -18.93 5.61 7.17
C LEU A 40 -18.95 4.14 6.73
N GLU A 41 -17.83 3.41 6.89
CA GLU A 41 -17.79 1.97 6.65
C GLU A 41 -18.75 1.21 7.58
N THR A 42 -19.51 0.28 7.02
CA THR A 42 -20.16 -0.77 7.80
C THR A 42 -19.11 -1.71 8.40
N PRO A 43 -19.43 -2.46 9.48
CA PRO A 43 -18.50 -3.43 10.05
C PRO A 43 -17.96 -4.47 9.04
N TRP A 44 -18.80 -4.85 8.06
CA TRP A 44 -18.39 -5.76 7.00
C TRP A 44 -17.44 -5.10 6.00
N GLU A 45 -17.63 -3.83 5.65
CA GLU A 45 -16.72 -3.09 4.78
C GLU A 45 -15.35 -2.90 5.42
N THR A 46 -15.30 -2.55 6.71
CA THR A 46 -14.05 -2.49 7.46
C THR A 46 -13.33 -3.84 7.49
N THR A 47 -14.07 -4.94 7.72
CA THR A 47 -13.50 -6.29 7.66
C THR A 47 -12.93 -6.58 6.28
N LYS A 48 -13.67 -6.24 5.21
CA LYS A 48 -13.21 -6.48 3.84
C LYS A 48 -11.94 -5.73 3.50
N ARG A 49 -11.85 -4.46 3.92
CA ARG A 49 -10.67 -3.64 3.69
C ARG A 49 -9.43 -4.25 4.34
N ILE A 50 -9.53 -4.60 5.62
CA ILE A 50 -8.38 -5.09 6.40
C ILE A 50 -7.96 -6.49 5.95
N VAL A 51 -8.91 -7.40 5.73
CA VAL A 51 -8.61 -8.83 5.53
C VAL A 51 -8.30 -9.16 4.07
N TRP A 52 -8.96 -8.50 3.11
CA TRP A 52 -8.80 -8.83 1.68
C TRP A 52 -8.18 -7.70 0.89
N GLN A 53 -8.67 -6.47 1.01
CA GLN A 53 -8.25 -5.37 0.14
C GLN A 53 -6.78 -4.99 0.38
N GLU A 54 -6.41 -4.66 1.62
CA GLU A 54 -5.05 -4.22 1.96
C GLU A 54 -3.98 -5.29 1.67
N PRO A 55 -4.16 -6.58 2.00
CA PRO A 55 -3.19 -7.61 1.65
C PRO A 55 -3.09 -7.84 0.14
N CYS A 56 -4.22 -7.83 -0.59
CA CYS A 56 -4.21 -7.98 -2.05
C CYS A 56 -3.48 -6.84 -2.75
N ILE A 57 -3.71 -5.59 -2.32
CA ILE A 57 -2.98 -4.41 -2.84
C ILE A 57 -1.48 -4.61 -2.64
N LYS A 58 -1.04 -4.98 -1.42
CA LYS A 58 0.39 -5.21 -1.13
C LYS A 58 0.98 -6.27 -2.03
N ALA A 59 0.28 -7.40 -2.22
CA ALA A 59 0.73 -8.47 -3.11
C ALA A 59 0.87 -8.01 -4.56
N CYS A 60 -0.09 -7.21 -5.06
CA CYS A 60 -0.01 -6.63 -6.40
C CYS A 60 1.20 -5.69 -6.53
N ILE A 61 1.41 -4.80 -5.56
CA ILE A 61 2.56 -3.87 -5.57
C ILE A 61 3.88 -4.63 -5.56
N TYR A 62 4.03 -5.65 -4.70
CA TYR A 62 5.25 -6.47 -4.68
C TYR A 62 5.51 -7.11 -6.05
N THR A 63 4.47 -7.67 -6.66
CA THR A 63 4.57 -8.33 -7.96
C THR A 63 4.97 -7.34 -9.06
N LEU A 64 4.35 -6.15 -9.08
CA LEU A 64 4.65 -5.13 -10.09
C LEU A 64 6.04 -4.50 -9.91
N ILE A 65 6.53 -4.40 -8.67
CA ILE A 65 7.92 -4.02 -8.38
C ILE A 65 8.88 -5.08 -8.90
N ASP A 66 8.62 -6.37 -8.64
CA ASP A 66 9.46 -7.49 -9.10
C ASP A 66 9.51 -7.54 -10.64
N LEU A 67 8.40 -7.26 -11.30
CA LEU A 67 8.30 -7.18 -12.77
C LEU A 67 8.96 -5.93 -13.36
N GLY A 68 9.35 -4.95 -12.54
CA GLY A 68 9.95 -3.69 -13.01
C GLY A 68 8.96 -2.72 -13.68
N VAL A 69 7.64 -2.97 -13.60
CA VAL A 69 6.62 -2.24 -14.37
C VAL A 69 6.69 -0.73 -14.15
N PHE A 70 6.82 -0.27 -12.91
CA PHE A 70 6.89 1.17 -12.62
C PHE A 70 8.14 1.83 -13.21
N GLN A 71 9.26 1.09 -13.28
CA GLN A 71 10.49 1.59 -13.89
C GLN A 71 10.34 1.68 -15.41
N THR A 72 9.92 0.60 -16.06
CA THR A 72 9.64 0.54 -17.49
C THR A 72 8.72 1.68 -17.93
N TRP A 73 7.63 1.88 -17.19
CA TRP A 73 6.67 2.94 -17.47
C TRP A 73 7.28 4.34 -17.32
N THR A 74 8.08 4.57 -16.27
CA THR A 74 8.78 5.84 -16.06
C THR A 74 9.78 6.12 -17.18
N ASP A 75 10.55 5.11 -17.59
CA ASP A 75 11.57 5.22 -18.62
C ASP A 75 10.97 5.48 -20.01
N ALA A 76 9.78 4.92 -20.28
CA ALA A 76 9.01 5.20 -21.48
C ALA A 76 8.49 6.66 -21.56
N GLY A 77 8.44 7.37 -20.42
CA GLY A 77 7.96 8.76 -20.36
C GLY A 77 6.48 8.93 -20.71
N ALA A 78 5.72 7.84 -20.75
CA ALA A 78 4.33 7.84 -21.21
C ALA A 78 3.35 8.11 -20.06
N GLU A 79 2.44 9.06 -20.26
CA GLU A 79 1.40 9.38 -19.29
C GLU A 79 0.38 8.25 -19.14
N VAL A 80 -0.01 7.65 -20.28
CA VAL A 80 -0.96 6.53 -20.35
C VAL A 80 -0.27 5.31 -20.99
N GLN A 81 -0.49 4.12 -20.43
CA GLN A 81 0.01 2.86 -20.97
C GLN A 81 -1.05 1.77 -20.97
N SER A 82 -0.89 0.83 -21.89
CA SER A 82 -1.64 -0.42 -21.93
C SER A 82 -0.85 -1.57 -21.32
N PRO A 83 -1.52 -2.61 -20.78
CA PRO A 83 -0.85 -3.85 -20.39
C PRO A 83 -0.02 -4.45 -21.54
N GLU A 84 -0.52 -4.40 -22.77
CA GLU A 84 0.17 -4.91 -23.95
C GLU A 84 1.49 -4.19 -24.22
N ASP A 85 1.53 -2.86 -24.05
CA ASP A 85 2.76 -2.08 -24.22
C ASP A 85 3.77 -2.39 -23.11
N LEU A 86 3.31 -2.42 -21.85
CA LEU A 86 4.15 -2.73 -20.68
C LEU A 86 4.68 -4.17 -20.68
N CYS A 87 3.94 -5.11 -21.29
CA CYS A 87 4.37 -6.49 -21.45
C CYS A 87 5.43 -6.70 -22.54
N ARG A 88 5.71 -5.73 -23.41
CA ARG A 88 6.80 -5.89 -24.39
C ARG A 88 8.17 -5.96 -23.71
N ASP A 89 8.32 -5.22 -22.62
CA ASP A 89 9.57 -5.08 -21.88
C ASP A 89 9.54 -5.86 -20.54
N THR A 90 8.44 -6.56 -20.25
CA THR A 90 8.30 -7.38 -19.04
C THR A 90 7.90 -8.81 -19.41
N ASN A 91 8.39 -9.82 -18.68
CA ASN A 91 8.03 -11.23 -18.91
C ASN A 91 6.63 -11.60 -18.37
N CYS A 92 5.67 -10.67 -18.41
CA CYS A 92 4.33 -10.85 -17.87
C CYS A 92 3.32 -11.14 -18.97
N ASP A 93 2.32 -11.97 -18.69
CA ASP A 93 1.15 -12.12 -19.54
C ASP A 93 0.28 -10.84 -19.49
N PRO A 94 -0.15 -10.27 -20.64
CA PRO A 94 -0.92 -9.03 -20.66
C PRO A 94 -2.22 -9.08 -19.85
N LEU A 95 -2.93 -10.21 -19.86
CA LEU A 95 -4.17 -10.38 -19.09
C LEU A 95 -3.87 -10.43 -17.59
N LEU A 96 -2.78 -11.08 -17.17
CA LEU A 96 -2.31 -11.03 -15.79
C LEU A 96 -1.93 -9.62 -15.37
N LEU A 97 -1.16 -8.90 -16.20
CA LEU A 97 -0.76 -7.52 -15.92
C LEU A 97 -1.98 -6.60 -15.79
N ASP A 98 -2.94 -6.71 -16.71
CA ASP A 98 -4.19 -5.95 -16.65
C ASP A 98 -4.91 -6.17 -15.31
N ARG A 99 -5.02 -7.41 -14.83
CA ARG A 99 -5.65 -7.70 -13.53
C ARG A 99 -4.93 -7.04 -12.34
N LEU A 100 -3.60 -7.00 -12.37
CA LEU A 100 -2.79 -6.35 -11.33
C LEU A 100 -2.97 -4.83 -11.37
N LEU A 101 -2.91 -4.22 -12.54
CA LEU A 101 -3.09 -2.76 -12.73
C LEU A 101 -4.52 -2.34 -12.39
N HIS A 102 -5.51 -3.15 -12.80
CA HIS A 102 -6.92 -2.92 -12.49
C HIS A 102 -7.17 -2.95 -10.98
N ASN A 103 -6.52 -3.87 -10.25
CA ASN A 103 -6.60 -3.88 -8.79
C ASN A 103 -6.08 -2.57 -8.19
N LEU A 104 -4.93 -2.06 -8.64
CA LEU A 104 -4.40 -0.78 -8.15
C LEU A 104 -5.32 0.39 -8.54
N ALA A 105 -5.87 0.40 -9.75
CA ALA A 105 -6.77 1.44 -10.21
C ALA A 105 -8.09 1.47 -9.42
N ALA A 106 -8.68 0.31 -9.14
CA ALA A 106 -9.87 0.18 -8.28
C ALA A 106 -9.64 0.68 -6.84
N ASN A 107 -8.38 0.82 -6.43
CA ASN A 107 -7.96 1.34 -5.13
C ASN A 107 -7.42 2.77 -5.19
N ASN A 108 -7.65 3.48 -6.31
CA ASN A 108 -7.18 4.85 -6.55
C ASN A 108 -5.65 5.02 -6.49
N LEU A 109 -4.90 3.94 -6.69
CA LEU A 109 -3.43 3.95 -6.75
C LEU A 109 -2.93 4.15 -8.18
N LEU A 110 -3.78 3.85 -9.17
CA LEU A 110 -3.63 4.21 -10.58
C LEU A 110 -4.89 4.93 -11.06
N ILE A 111 -4.78 5.65 -12.17
CA ILE A 111 -5.91 6.24 -12.87
C ILE A 111 -6.33 5.28 -13.99
N ASN A 112 -7.64 5.03 -14.11
CA ASN A 112 -8.21 4.21 -15.18
C ASN A 112 -8.87 5.11 -16.24
N HIS A 113 -8.34 5.13 -17.46
CA HIS A 113 -8.86 5.88 -18.60
C HIS A 113 -9.78 5.05 -19.52
N GLY A 114 -10.17 3.86 -19.08
CA GLY A 114 -10.99 2.90 -19.82
C GLY A 114 -10.25 1.57 -20.04
N PRO A 115 -10.89 0.64 -20.77
CA PRO A 115 -10.35 -0.70 -20.99
C PRO A 115 -8.91 -0.67 -21.51
N GLY A 116 -8.00 -1.31 -20.77
CA GLY A 116 -6.57 -1.42 -21.12
C GLY A 116 -5.81 -0.10 -21.15
N LYS A 117 -6.29 0.96 -20.47
CA LYS A 117 -5.61 2.27 -20.44
C LYS A 117 -5.48 2.78 -19.02
N TYR A 118 -4.25 2.78 -18.52
CA TYR A 118 -3.94 3.22 -17.17
C TYR A 118 -2.98 4.40 -17.19
N ALA A 119 -3.03 5.24 -16.16
CA ALA A 119 -2.05 6.29 -15.90
C ALA A 119 -1.55 6.21 -14.45
N MET A 120 -0.28 6.58 -14.22
CA MET A 120 0.31 6.57 -12.88
C MET A 120 -0.12 7.80 -12.07
N THR A 121 -0.61 7.56 -10.85
CA THR A 121 -0.71 8.62 -9.82
C THR A 121 0.69 9.02 -9.34
N GLU A 122 0.79 10.12 -8.58
CA GLU A 122 2.05 10.49 -7.92
C GLU A 122 2.57 9.40 -6.98
N PHE A 123 1.66 8.65 -6.33
CA PHE A 123 2.03 7.48 -5.55
C PHE A 123 2.64 6.38 -6.43
N ALA A 124 1.99 6.00 -7.54
CA ALA A 124 2.52 4.96 -8.42
C ALA A 124 3.87 5.34 -9.03
N LYS A 125 4.05 6.61 -9.44
CA LYS A 125 5.36 7.13 -9.88
C LYS A 125 6.43 6.97 -8.79
N SER A 126 6.05 7.17 -7.53
CA SER A 126 6.99 6.99 -6.41
C SER A 126 7.52 5.56 -6.30
N LEU A 127 6.76 4.54 -6.72
CA LEU A 127 7.17 3.14 -6.67
C LEU A 127 8.32 2.80 -7.63
N ALA A 128 8.66 3.68 -8.57
CA ALA A 128 9.87 3.57 -9.37
C ALA A 128 11.14 3.95 -8.57
N LYS A 129 11.01 4.72 -7.50
CA LYS A 129 12.14 5.27 -6.73
C LYS A 129 12.78 4.22 -5.82
N PRO A 130 14.13 4.24 -5.64
CA PRO A 130 14.84 3.23 -4.84
C PRO A 130 14.40 3.14 -3.38
N ASP A 131 14.09 4.28 -2.75
CA ASP A 131 13.63 4.37 -1.36
C ASP A 131 12.27 3.68 -1.16
N GLN A 132 11.33 3.90 -2.08
CA GLN A 132 10.02 3.25 -2.04
C GLN A 132 10.15 1.75 -2.31
N LYS A 133 10.92 1.34 -3.33
CA LYS A 133 11.22 -0.08 -3.59
C LYS A 133 11.82 -0.76 -2.36
N ALA A 134 12.76 -0.09 -1.68
CA ALA A 134 13.38 -0.60 -0.46
C ALA A 134 12.37 -0.77 0.69
N ALA A 135 11.45 0.18 0.87
CA ALA A 135 10.41 0.09 1.90
C ALA A 135 9.48 -1.13 1.67
N TYR A 136 9.04 -1.38 0.42
CA TYR A 136 8.23 -2.55 0.10
C TYR A 136 9.02 -3.86 0.20
N CYS A 137 10.29 -3.87 -0.19
CA CYS A 137 11.18 -5.02 0.00
C CYS A 137 11.34 -5.37 1.48
N TYR A 138 11.61 -4.37 2.33
CA TYR A 138 11.66 -4.53 3.79
C TYR A 138 10.33 -5.04 4.36
N SER A 139 9.22 -4.45 3.91
CA SER A 139 7.89 -4.85 4.35
C SER A 139 7.64 -6.34 4.07
N ARG A 140 7.92 -6.80 2.84
CA ARG A 140 7.74 -8.20 2.43
C ARG A 140 8.69 -9.17 3.14
N LYS A 141 9.99 -8.84 3.18
CA LYS A 141 11.02 -9.77 3.68
C LYS A 141 11.06 -9.85 5.20
N ILE A 142 10.78 -8.74 5.88
CA ILE A 142 10.98 -8.61 7.33
C ILE A 142 9.68 -8.34 8.06
N GLN A 143 9.02 -7.23 7.74
CA GLN A 143 7.91 -6.70 8.54
C GLN A 143 6.72 -7.67 8.60
N SER A 144 6.25 -8.17 7.45
CA SER A 144 5.06 -9.03 7.39
C SER A 144 5.21 -10.28 8.26
N ARG A 145 6.35 -10.97 8.16
CA ARG A 145 6.64 -12.15 8.99
C ARG A 145 6.68 -11.83 10.49
N MET A 146 7.28 -10.71 10.84
CA MET A 146 7.32 -10.26 12.24
C MET A 146 5.93 -9.95 12.77
N LEU A 147 5.08 -9.28 11.99
CA LEU A 147 3.70 -8.95 12.36
C LEU A 147 2.83 -10.20 12.47
N ASP A 148 2.98 -11.16 11.55
CA ASP A 148 2.26 -12.43 11.60
C ASP A 148 2.63 -13.25 12.85
N GLN A 149 3.89 -13.17 13.29
CA GLN A 149 4.37 -13.86 14.49
C GLN A 149 3.91 -13.20 15.81
N LEU A 150 3.62 -11.90 15.78
CA LEU A 150 3.36 -11.10 16.98
C LEU A 150 2.24 -11.67 17.89
N PRO A 151 1.07 -12.10 17.38
CA PRO A 151 0.01 -12.64 18.22
C PRO A 151 0.44 -13.89 19.01
N SER A 152 1.15 -14.82 18.37
CA SER A 152 1.65 -16.03 19.02
C SER A 152 2.74 -15.72 20.03
N TYR A 153 3.67 -14.82 19.67
CA TYR A 153 4.72 -14.33 20.55
C TYR A 153 4.17 -13.73 21.86
N LEU A 154 3.13 -12.90 21.75
CA LEU A 154 2.48 -12.27 22.92
C LEU A 154 1.72 -13.28 23.76
N ARG A 155 1.02 -14.24 23.12
CA ARG A 155 0.28 -15.30 23.81
C ARG A 155 1.18 -16.18 24.67
N GLU A 156 2.34 -16.60 24.13
CA GLU A 156 3.33 -17.41 24.87
C GLU A 156 3.84 -16.71 26.12
N ARG A 157 3.94 -15.37 26.08
CA ARG A 157 4.35 -14.53 27.21
C ARG A 157 3.20 -14.15 28.14
N LYS A 158 2.01 -14.71 27.92
CA LYS A 158 0.79 -14.35 28.65
C LYS A 158 0.55 -12.83 28.66
N TYR A 159 0.88 -12.18 27.54
CA TYR A 159 0.77 -10.73 27.34
C TYR A 159 1.57 -9.90 28.37
N SER A 160 2.70 -10.44 28.85
CA SER A 160 3.56 -9.78 29.85
C SER A 160 4.89 -9.30 29.25
N LEU A 161 5.38 -8.17 29.77
CA LEU A 161 6.66 -7.53 29.38
C LEU A 161 7.85 -7.99 30.23
N THR A 162 7.72 -9.07 31.01
CA THR A 162 8.67 -9.49 32.06
C THR A 162 10.11 -9.78 31.60
N SER A 163 10.41 -9.77 30.29
CA SER A 163 11.77 -9.75 29.76
C SER A 163 11.94 -8.57 28.77
N PRO A 164 12.46 -7.42 29.21
CA PRO A 164 12.72 -6.27 28.35
C PRO A 164 14.04 -6.43 27.57
N THR A 165 14.48 -7.65 27.29
CA THR A 165 15.74 -7.86 26.57
C THR A 165 15.51 -7.78 25.07
N SER A 166 16.34 -7.00 24.37
CA SER A 166 16.30 -6.80 22.91
C SER A 166 16.50 -8.08 22.08
N ARG A 167 16.79 -9.22 22.73
CA ARG A 167 17.08 -10.51 22.10
C ARG A 167 15.86 -11.41 21.97
N SER A 168 14.82 -11.21 22.78
CA SER A 168 13.59 -12.02 22.71
C SER A 168 12.42 -11.14 22.32
N THR A 169 12.14 -11.09 21.02
CA THR A 169 11.06 -10.30 20.39
C THR A 169 10.30 -11.13 19.36
N ALA A 170 9.15 -10.63 18.87
CA ALA A 170 8.43 -11.29 17.77
C ALA A 170 9.33 -11.49 16.53
N PHE A 171 10.27 -10.58 16.30
CA PHE A 171 11.29 -10.71 15.26
C PHE A 171 12.18 -11.94 15.48
N SER A 172 12.79 -12.08 16.67
CA SER A 172 13.67 -13.23 16.97
C SER A 172 12.96 -14.57 16.77
N GLN A 173 11.66 -14.64 17.13
CA GLN A 173 10.85 -15.84 16.94
C GLN A 173 10.50 -16.08 15.46
N ALA A 174 10.13 -15.03 14.72
CA ALA A 174 9.77 -15.13 13.31
C ALA A 174 10.95 -15.60 12.44
N PHE A 175 12.17 -15.15 12.78
CA PHE A 175 13.39 -15.45 12.05
C PHE A 175 14.24 -16.54 12.69
N ARG A 176 13.77 -17.13 13.80
CA ARG A 176 14.46 -18.20 14.55
C ARG A 176 15.93 -17.88 14.78
N THR A 177 16.18 -16.69 15.33
CA THR A 177 17.53 -16.16 15.52
C THR A 177 17.68 -15.55 16.92
N ASP A 178 18.88 -15.67 17.48
CA ASP A 178 19.29 -14.98 18.69
C ASP A 178 19.94 -13.61 18.40
N ASP A 179 20.09 -13.26 17.12
CA ASP A 179 20.62 -11.98 16.70
C ASP A 179 19.64 -10.84 17.00
N THR A 180 20.18 -9.67 17.34
CA THR A 180 19.39 -8.45 17.31
C THR A 180 19.06 -8.09 15.85
N PHE A 181 18.00 -7.30 15.65
CA PHE A 181 17.51 -6.93 14.32
C PHE A 181 18.62 -6.46 13.36
N PHE A 182 19.47 -5.52 13.78
CA PHE A 182 20.53 -4.99 12.92
C PHE A 182 21.66 -5.99 12.65
N VAL A 183 21.97 -6.87 13.61
CA VAL A 183 22.96 -7.94 13.42
C VAL A 183 22.44 -8.99 12.43
N TYR A 184 21.14 -9.31 12.48
CA TYR A 184 20.54 -10.20 11.51
C TYR A 184 20.61 -9.61 10.09
N LEU A 185 20.26 -8.32 9.93
CA LEU A 185 20.33 -7.65 8.63
C LEU A 185 21.76 -7.58 8.07
N SER A 186 22.77 -7.31 8.90
CA SER A 186 24.17 -7.28 8.42
C SER A 186 24.68 -8.65 7.93
N LYS A 187 24.08 -9.74 8.40
CA LYS A 187 24.36 -11.11 7.94
C LYS A 187 23.54 -11.54 6.72
N HIS A 188 22.47 -10.81 6.39
CA HIS A 188 21.51 -11.14 5.33
C HIS A 188 21.26 -9.90 4.44
N PRO A 189 22.25 -9.51 3.61
CA PRO A 189 22.14 -8.35 2.74
C PRO A 189 21.04 -8.50 1.66
#